data_AF-A0A8H9HUG7-F1
#
_entry.id   AF-A0A8H9HUG7-F1
#
_cell.length_a   1.000
_cell.length_b   1.000
_cell.length_c   1.000
_cell.angle_alpha   90.00
_cell.angle_beta   90.00
_cell.angle_gamma   90.00
#
_symmetry.space_group_name_H-M   'P 1'
#
loop_
_entity.id
_entity.type
_entity.pdbx_description
1 polymer ?
#
loop_
_entity_poly.entity_id
_entity_poly.type
_entity_poly.pdbx_seq_one_letter_code
_entity_poly.pdbx_strand_id
1 'polypeptide(L)'
;MSHIRPPADGPLGTSRPVEDAPATAPRAVRPAQVVAAPSAGGAVRALAVVGLLTLGALVPLLGPGLALDGTGEAVSPAARPVGVLRTVLFAALCVQAGELWVARMVPAVRGAPAGLLPRAWSAAAACCGLVAAVALSAIVANGNVPPRGWSELRFGELYGTGDGVLALLEINAFAVAWLLARSRRPGFAALPLAVLVVAEAVRAHPEIETPLIGSALTLVHLTCGALWAGGLLQVLRVLRLWQGHGLREQGAALLARYARAAAWLFAAVTVTGTVSTLRRMPPDTVLEQLATTGYGRTLLAKLLLLAVVAALALRARRRAVAAGDPGAVFAPGRAEVASLGLVVAVSALLTALPVPIRW
;
A
#
# COMPACT_ATOMS: atom_id res chain seq x y z
N MET A 1 -29.58 70.19 38.52
CA MET A 1 -28.68 69.31 37.75
C MET A 1 -27.37 69.18 38.52
N SER A 2 -26.95 67.92 38.71
CA SER A 2 -25.67 67.40 39.22
C SER A 2 -25.10 67.85 40.57
N HIS A 3 -25.30 66.97 41.55
CA HIS A 3 -24.41 66.66 42.67
C HIS A 3 -23.13 65.93 42.19
N ILE A 4 -22.02 66.02 42.94
CA ILE A 4 -21.42 64.92 43.74
C ILE A 4 -19.99 65.32 44.20
N ARG A 5 -19.72 65.06 45.48
CA ARG A 5 -18.50 65.32 46.27
C ARG A 5 -17.35 64.33 45.98
N PRO A 6 -16.09 64.70 46.30
CA PRO A 6 -14.92 63.82 46.32
C PRO A 6 -14.73 63.07 47.68
N PRO A 7 -13.80 62.11 47.79
CA PRO A 7 -13.87 60.97 48.70
C PRO A 7 -13.22 61.21 50.07
N ALA A 8 -13.62 60.39 51.05
CA ALA A 8 -13.07 60.36 52.40
C ALA A 8 -12.00 59.27 52.53
N ASP A 9 -10.83 59.69 53.03
CA ASP A 9 -9.78 58.83 53.58
C ASP A 9 -10.21 58.30 54.97
N GLY A 10 -9.89 57.04 55.24
CA GLY A 10 -10.01 56.43 56.56
C GLY A 10 -9.12 55.17 56.66
N PRO A 11 -8.18 55.10 57.63
CA PRO A 11 -7.20 54.02 57.70
C PRO A 11 -7.76 52.78 58.41
N LEU A 12 -7.36 51.61 57.90
CA LEU A 12 -7.63 50.29 58.44
C LEU A 12 -6.77 50.04 59.70
N GLY A 13 -7.44 50.05 60.86
CA GLY A 13 -6.93 49.60 62.14
C GLY A 13 -7.26 48.12 62.36
N THR A 14 -6.20 47.37 62.58
CA THR A 14 -6.07 45.92 62.74
C THR A 14 -6.86 45.31 63.91
N SER A 15 -7.52 44.18 63.65
CA SER A 15 -7.74 43.13 64.65
C SER A 15 -7.65 41.74 64.00
N ARG A 16 -6.53 41.07 64.21
CA ARG A 16 -6.46 39.59 64.21
C ARG A 16 -7.08 39.13 65.52
N PRO A 17 -7.87 38.03 65.54
CA PRO A 17 -7.22 36.76 65.83
C PRO A 17 -7.88 35.53 65.18
N VAL A 18 -7.22 34.38 65.42
CA VAL A 18 -7.65 32.99 65.26
C VAL A 18 -7.26 32.36 63.92
N GLU A 19 -6.08 31.74 64.00
CA GLU A 19 -5.48 30.81 63.07
C GLU A 19 -6.23 29.47 63.18
N ASP A 20 -7.24 29.28 62.33
CA ASP A 20 -7.87 27.98 62.14
C ASP A 20 -6.93 27.07 61.33
N ALA A 21 -6.66 25.90 61.91
CA ALA A 21 -5.86 24.83 61.36
C ALA A 21 -6.30 24.46 59.93
N PRO A 22 -5.36 24.13 59.02
CA PRO A 22 -5.72 23.70 57.68
C PRO A 22 -6.45 22.36 57.76
N ALA A 23 -7.72 22.37 57.38
CA ALA A 23 -8.48 21.18 57.09
C ALA A 23 -7.67 20.27 56.14
N THR A 24 -7.29 19.09 56.63
CA THR A 24 -6.70 18.02 55.84
C THR A 24 -7.65 17.70 54.69
N ALA A 25 -7.30 18.17 53.49
CA ALA A 25 -8.00 17.82 52.27
C ALA A 25 -8.02 16.28 52.12
N PRO A 26 -9.16 15.68 51.77
CA PRO A 26 -9.22 14.25 51.52
C PRO A 26 -8.25 13.93 50.38
N ARG A 27 -7.25 13.11 50.71
CA ARG A 27 -6.24 12.59 49.79
C ARG A 27 -7.00 11.89 48.66
N ALA A 28 -7.06 12.54 47.49
CA ALA A 28 -7.66 11.96 46.29
C ALA A 28 -6.97 10.63 46.00
N VAL A 29 -7.67 9.53 46.29
CA VAL A 29 -7.25 8.19 45.92
C VAL A 29 -7.16 8.19 44.39
N ARG A 30 -5.93 8.19 43.85
CA ARG A 30 -5.71 7.95 42.42
C ARG A 30 -6.46 6.66 42.08
N PRO A 31 -7.45 6.68 41.17
CA PRO A 31 -8.04 5.44 40.72
C PRO A 31 -6.91 4.60 40.14
N ALA A 32 -6.76 3.38 40.65
CA ALA A 32 -5.85 2.40 40.09
C ALA A 32 -6.10 2.36 38.59
N GLN A 33 -5.05 2.64 37.80
CA GLN A 33 -5.09 2.40 36.36
C GLN A 33 -5.32 0.91 36.18
N VAL A 34 -6.59 0.52 35.99
CA VAL A 34 -6.95 -0.80 35.53
C VAL A 34 -6.31 -0.92 34.15
N VAL A 35 -5.21 -1.65 34.07
CA VAL A 35 -4.60 -2.06 32.80
C VAL A 35 -5.67 -2.89 32.10
N ALA A 36 -6.42 -2.23 31.21
CA ALA A 36 -7.49 -2.86 30.47
C ALA A 36 -6.90 -4.05 29.71
N ALA A 37 -7.39 -5.25 30.02
CA ALA A 37 -7.04 -6.44 29.27
C ALA A 37 -7.31 -6.18 27.78
N PRO A 38 -6.43 -6.62 26.87
CA PRO A 38 -6.61 -6.39 25.44
C PRO A 38 -7.97 -6.94 25.02
N SER A 39 -8.84 -6.07 24.50
CA SER A 39 -10.16 -6.49 24.04
C SER A 39 -10.00 -7.61 23.01
N ALA A 40 -10.88 -8.61 23.03
CA ALA A 40 -10.86 -9.75 22.10
C ALA A 40 -10.77 -9.31 20.62
N GLY A 41 -11.33 -8.13 20.29
CA GLY A 41 -11.22 -7.52 18.96
C GLY A 41 -9.82 -7.02 18.58
N GLY A 42 -8.97 -6.68 19.55
CA GLY A 42 -7.57 -6.31 19.34
C GLY A 42 -6.69 -7.50 18.94
N ALA A 43 -6.85 -8.63 19.64
CA ALA A 43 -6.11 -9.86 19.33
C ALA A 43 -6.44 -10.41 17.94
N VAL A 44 -7.72 -10.45 17.56
CA VAL A 44 -8.15 -10.88 16.22
C VAL A 44 -7.60 -9.97 15.11
N ARG A 45 -7.51 -8.65 15.36
CA ARG A 45 -6.91 -7.70 14.40
C ARG A 45 -5.41 -7.91 14.27
N ALA A 46 -4.70 -8.11 15.39
CA ALA A 46 -3.28 -8.41 15.37
C ALA A 46 -2.98 -9.70 14.62
N LEU A 47 -3.72 -10.78 14.90
CA LEU A 47 -3.61 -12.05 14.18
C LEU A 47 -3.89 -11.92 12.69
N ALA A 48 -4.90 -11.13 12.30
CA ALA A 48 -5.20 -10.89 10.88
C ALA A 48 -4.08 -10.12 10.17
N VAL A 49 -3.48 -9.11 10.84
CA VAL A 49 -2.34 -8.36 10.30
C VAL A 49 -1.11 -9.25 10.20
N VAL A 50 -0.82 -10.03 11.25
CA VAL A 50 0.27 -11.01 11.24
C VAL A 50 0.06 -11.99 10.11
N GLY A 51 -1.11 -12.62 10.00
CA GLY A 51 -1.41 -13.57 8.91
C GLY A 51 -1.25 -12.96 7.52
N LEU A 52 -1.64 -11.69 7.33
CA LEU A 52 -1.42 -10.95 6.09
C LEU A 52 0.07 -10.72 5.78
N LEU A 53 0.84 -10.29 6.79
CA LEU A 53 2.28 -10.11 6.66
C LEU A 53 2.99 -11.44 6.40
N THR A 54 2.56 -12.50 7.10
CA THR A 54 3.06 -13.86 6.90
C THR A 54 2.75 -14.35 5.49
N LEU A 55 1.52 -14.24 5.00
CA LEU A 55 1.16 -14.60 3.62
C LEU A 55 1.97 -13.79 2.60
N GLY A 56 2.05 -12.47 2.80
CA GLY A 56 2.83 -11.57 1.94
C GLY A 56 4.33 -11.87 1.91
N ALA A 57 4.88 -12.43 3.00
CA ALA A 57 6.27 -12.89 3.05
C ALA A 57 6.45 -14.32 2.52
N LEU A 58 5.51 -15.22 2.79
CA LEU A 58 5.59 -16.63 2.38
C LEU A 58 5.55 -16.79 0.86
N VAL A 59 4.74 -15.98 0.16
CA VAL A 59 4.67 -16.03 -1.31
C VAL A 59 6.04 -15.81 -1.96
N PRO A 60 6.77 -14.71 -1.73
CA PRO A 60 8.09 -14.55 -2.32
C PRO A 60 9.18 -15.46 -1.73
N LEU A 61 9.05 -15.92 -0.48
CA LEU A 61 10.06 -16.79 0.15
C LEU A 61 9.98 -18.24 -0.34
N LEU A 62 8.76 -18.79 -0.45
CA LEU A 62 8.53 -20.19 -0.82
C LEU A 62 8.09 -20.33 -2.29
N GLY A 63 7.49 -19.29 -2.86
CA GLY A 63 6.93 -19.31 -4.20
C GLY A 63 7.92 -19.67 -5.30
N PRO A 64 9.18 -19.19 -5.33
CA PRO A 64 10.14 -19.62 -6.34
C PRO A 64 10.39 -21.13 -6.31
N GLY A 65 10.52 -21.72 -5.12
CA GLY A 65 10.74 -23.16 -4.97
C GLY A 65 9.52 -23.97 -5.42
N LEU A 66 8.32 -23.58 -4.99
CA LEU A 66 7.07 -24.26 -5.35
C LEU A 66 6.74 -24.12 -6.84
N ALA A 67 7.04 -22.97 -7.45
CA ALA A 67 6.77 -22.73 -8.86
C ALA A 67 7.67 -23.59 -9.76
N LEU A 68 8.96 -23.70 -9.41
CA LEU A 68 9.99 -24.35 -10.22
C LEU A 68 10.13 -25.86 -9.93
N ASP A 69 9.42 -26.37 -8.92
CA ASP A 69 9.49 -27.79 -8.56
C ASP A 69 9.02 -28.69 -9.72
N GLY A 70 9.87 -29.64 -10.11
CA GLY A 70 9.61 -30.52 -11.24
C GLY A 70 9.53 -29.86 -12.62
N THR A 71 9.90 -28.59 -12.79
CA THR A 71 9.96 -27.94 -14.13
C THR A 71 11.31 -28.09 -14.82
N GLY A 72 12.36 -28.42 -14.06
CA GLY A 72 13.75 -28.47 -14.56
C GLY A 72 14.39 -27.08 -14.71
N GLU A 73 13.69 -26.00 -14.37
CA GLU A 73 14.20 -24.63 -14.43
C GLU A 73 15.06 -24.29 -13.21
N ALA A 74 16.20 -23.62 -13.44
CA ALA A 74 17.11 -23.22 -12.37
C ALA A 74 16.57 -22.01 -11.58
N VAL A 75 16.56 -22.14 -10.25
CA VAL A 75 16.21 -21.02 -9.36
C VAL A 75 17.38 -20.02 -9.31
N SER A 76 17.14 -18.76 -9.65
CA SER A 76 18.13 -17.70 -9.40
C SER A 76 18.41 -17.57 -7.89
N PRO A 77 19.68 -17.48 -7.46
CA PRO A 77 20.02 -17.23 -6.05
C PRO A 77 19.35 -15.99 -5.46
N ALA A 78 19.04 -15.00 -6.31
CA ALA A 78 18.37 -13.77 -5.91
C ALA A 78 16.83 -13.84 -5.97
N ALA A 79 16.23 -14.91 -6.49
CA ALA A 79 14.77 -14.95 -6.75
C ALA A 79 13.95 -14.67 -5.48
N ARG A 80 14.31 -15.30 -4.36
CA ARG A 80 13.64 -15.12 -3.06
C ARG A 80 13.80 -13.69 -2.53
N PRO A 81 15.03 -13.17 -2.30
CA PRO A 81 15.19 -11.82 -1.76
C PRO A 81 14.63 -10.75 -2.70
N VAL A 82 14.81 -10.88 -4.02
CA VAL A 82 14.22 -9.94 -5.00
C VAL A 82 12.69 -9.95 -4.93
N GLY A 83 12.06 -11.14 -4.85
CA GLY A 83 10.62 -11.25 -4.71
C GLY A 83 10.08 -10.55 -3.47
N VAL A 84 10.76 -10.70 -2.32
CA VAL A 84 10.38 -10.03 -1.06
C VAL A 84 10.50 -8.53 -1.20
N LEU A 85 11.64 -8.04 -1.67
CA LEU A 85 11.92 -6.61 -1.78
C LEU A 85 10.99 -5.94 -2.79
N ARG A 86 10.70 -6.57 -3.93
CA ARG A 86 9.71 -6.07 -4.90
C ARG A 86 8.30 -6.08 -4.35
N THR A 87 7.94 -7.04 -3.50
CA THR A 87 6.64 -7.03 -2.80
C THR A 87 6.53 -5.79 -1.91
N VAL A 88 7.57 -5.47 -1.14
CA VAL A 88 7.61 -4.26 -0.30
C VAL A 88 7.55 -2.99 -1.16
N LEU A 89 8.33 -2.93 -2.25
CA LEU A 89 8.37 -1.81 -3.19
C LEU A 89 6.99 -1.53 -3.79
N PHE A 90 6.33 -2.55 -4.36
CA PHE A 90 5.02 -2.38 -4.97
C PHE A 90 3.91 -2.12 -3.94
N ALA A 91 4.00 -2.69 -2.74
CA ALA A 91 3.08 -2.36 -1.65
C ALA A 91 3.21 -0.88 -1.23
N ALA A 92 4.44 -0.37 -1.12
CA ALA A 92 4.70 1.04 -0.84
C ALA A 92 4.14 1.97 -1.93
N LEU A 93 4.30 1.59 -3.20
CA LEU A 93 3.69 2.29 -4.33
C LEU A 93 2.16 2.30 -4.24
N CYS A 94 1.53 1.14 -3.98
CA CYS A 94 0.08 1.02 -3.84
C CYS A 94 -0.44 1.93 -2.73
N VAL A 95 0.16 1.90 -1.53
CA VAL A 95 -0.29 2.74 -0.40
C VAL A 95 -0.25 4.22 -0.77
N GLN A 96 0.86 4.70 -1.34
CA GLN A 96 1.02 6.10 -1.71
C GLN A 96 0.09 6.54 -2.84
N ALA A 97 -0.02 5.73 -3.90
CA ALA A 97 -0.91 5.99 -5.03
C ALA A 97 -2.39 6.03 -4.58
N GLY A 98 -2.78 5.11 -3.69
CA GLY A 98 -4.11 5.05 -3.10
C GLY A 98 -4.46 6.27 -2.27
N GLU A 99 -3.55 6.70 -1.38
CA GLU A 99 -3.73 7.92 -0.58
C GLU A 99 -3.94 9.14 -1.47
N LEU A 100 -3.08 9.32 -2.46
CA LEU A 100 -3.14 10.44 -3.38
C LEU A 100 -4.42 10.43 -4.24
N TRP A 101 -4.81 9.27 -4.75
CA TRP A 101 -5.96 9.14 -5.64
C TRP A 101 -7.28 9.39 -4.91
N VAL A 102 -7.46 8.78 -3.73
CA VAL A 102 -8.68 8.94 -2.94
C VAL A 102 -8.77 10.34 -2.34
N ALA A 103 -7.65 10.96 -1.93
CA ALA A 103 -7.64 12.36 -1.49
C ALA A 103 -8.17 13.31 -2.57
N ARG A 104 -7.93 13.02 -3.87
CA ARG A 104 -8.53 13.78 -4.99
C ARG A 104 -9.99 13.43 -5.27
N MET A 105 -10.47 12.26 -4.87
CA MET A 105 -11.87 11.88 -5.04
C MET A 105 -12.79 12.48 -3.98
N VAL A 106 -12.31 12.62 -2.75
CA VAL A 106 -13.13 13.06 -1.60
C VAL A 106 -13.83 14.41 -1.84
N PRO A 107 -13.16 15.45 -2.38
CA PRO A 107 -13.82 16.73 -2.67
C PRO A 107 -14.97 16.63 -3.69
N ALA A 108 -14.99 15.60 -4.53
CA ALA A 108 -16.07 15.38 -5.49
C ALA A 108 -17.33 14.73 -4.87
N VAL A 109 -17.28 14.35 -3.60
CA VAL A 109 -18.43 13.82 -2.86
C VAL A 109 -19.18 14.97 -2.20
N ARG A 110 -20.44 15.16 -2.57
CA ARG A 110 -21.29 16.23 -2.01
C ARG A 110 -21.41 16.10 -0.51
N GLY A 111 -21.19 17.21 0.21
CA GLY A 111 -21.26 17.27 1.67
C GLY A 111 -20.14 16.54 2.40
N ALA A 112 -19.07 16.11 1.70
CA ALA A 112 -17.91 15.54 2.36
C ALA A 112 -17.16 16.63 3.16
N PRO A 113 -16.83 16.39 4.44
CA PRO A 113 -16.12 17.37 5.25
C PRO A 113 -14.70 17.58 4.73
N ALA A 114 -14.34 18.85 4.51
CA ALA A 114 -13.00 19.22 4.10
C ALA A 114 -11.98 18.81 5.17
N GLY A 115 -10.93 18.10 4.76
CA GLY A 115 -9.83 17.72 5.65
C GLY A 115 -10.08 16.52 6.57
N LEU A 116 -11.29 15.92 6.60
CA LEU A 116 -11.55 14.72 7.38
C LEU A 116 -11.03 13.46 6.66
N LEU A 117 -9.70 13.31 6.64
CA LEU A 117 -8.98 12.19 6.05
C LEU A 117 -8.22 11.39 7.13
N PRO A 118 -8.02 10.07 6.93
CA PRO A 118 -7.17 9.27 7.80
C PRO A 118 -5.74 9.82 7.85
N ARG A 119 -5.05 9.60 8.97
CA ARG A 119 -3.62 9.91 9.12
C ARG A 119 -2.81 9.24 8.01
N ALA A 120 -2.02 10.02 7.26
CA ALA A 120 -1.25 9.51 6.13
C ALA A 120 -0.25 8.42 6.55
N TRP A 121 -0.17 7.37 5.74
CA TRP A 121 0.83 6.31 5.77
C TRP A 121 1.93 6.53 4.73
N SER A 122 1.78 7.50 3.82
CA SER A 122 2.73 7.81 2.76
C SER A 122 4.19 7.91 3.22
N ALA A 123 4.48 8.57 4.34
CA ALA A 123 5.86 8.68 4.83
C ALA A 123 6.43 7.33 5.29
N ALA A 124 5.65 6.50 5.98
CA ALA A 124 6.09 5.16 6.37
C ALA A 124 6.26 4.26 5.12
N ALA A 125 5.30 4.30 4.20
CA ALA A 125 5.35 3.56 2.95
C ALA A 125 6.57 3.95 2.10
N ALA A 126 6.83 5.24 1.93
CA ALA A 126 7.99 5.74 1.17
C ALA A 126 9.32 5.32 1.82
N CYS A 127 9.40 5.30 3.15
CA CYS A 127 10.57 4.80 3.86
C CYS A 127 10.78 3.29 3.63
N CYS A 128 9.73 2.48 3.72
CA CYS A 128 9.81 1.04 3.41
C CYS A 128 10.22 0.80 1.94
N GLY A 129 9.65 1.56 1.01
CA GLY A 129 9.99 1.50 -0.41
C GLY A 129 11.45 1.92 -0.68
N LEU A 130 11.94 2.95 0.00
CA LEU A 130 13.34 3.40 -0.08
C LEU A 130 14.29 2.30 0.41
N VAL A 131 14.02 1.70 1.57
CA VAL A 131 14.84 0.60 2.10
C VAL A 131 14.85 -0.58 1.13
N ALA A 132 13.68 -0.92 0.56
CA ALA A 132 13.58 -1.99 -0.43
C ALA A 132 14.36 -1.68 -1.72
N ALA A 133 14.28 -0.44 -2.22
CA ALA A 133 14.99 0.01 -3.42
C ALA A 133 16.51 0.04 -3.22
N VAL A 134 17.00 0.43 -2.04
CA VAL A 134 18.42 0.37 -1.68
C VAL A 134 18.90 -1.08 -1.61
N ALA A 135 18.13 -1.97 -0.98
CA ALA A 135 18.48 -3.39 -0.92
C ALA A 135 18.45 -4.07 -2.30
N LEU A 136 17.47 -3.74 -3.16
CA LEU A 136 17.44 -4.20 -4.56
C LEU A 136 18.65 -3.70 -5.35
N SER A 137 19.01 -2.42 -5.18
CA SER A 137 20.19 -1.85 -5.82
C SER A 137 21.48 -2.54 -5.40
N ALA A 138 21.60 -2.98 -4.14
CA ALA A 138 22.75 -3.77 -3.70
C ALA A 138 22.84 -5.14 -4.40
N ILE A 139 21.70 -5.78 -4.69
CA ILE A 139 21.64 -7.03 -5.45
C ILE A 139 22.01 -6.80 -6.92
N VAL A 140 21.46 -5.75 -7.53
CA VAL A 140 21.75 -5.37 -8.93
C VAL A 140 23.23 -5.03 -9.10
N ALA A 141 23.80 -4.24 -8.19
CA ALA A 141 25.21 -3.87 -8.17
C ALA A 141 26.16 -5.07 -8.05
N ASN A 142 25.68 -6.21 -7.55
CA ASN A 142 26.45 -7.43 -7.37
C ASN A 142 26.06 -8.50 -8.41
N GLY A 143 25.73 -8.07 -9.64
CA GLY A 143 25.41 -8.98 -10.75
C GLY A 143 24.15 -9.82 -10.53
N ASN A 144 23.15 -9.28 -9.84
CA ASN A 144 21.94 -9.99 -9.43
C ASN A 144 22.20 -11.17 -8.46
N VAL A 145 23.21 -11.04 -7.60
CA VAL A 145 23.50 -11.99 -6.51
C VAL A 145 23.39 -11.26 -5.17
N PRO A 146 22.70 -11.83 -4.16
CA PRO A 146 22.61 -11.19 -2.84
C PRO A 146 24.00 -11.08 -2.19
N PRO A 147 24.42 -9.88 -1.75
CA PRO A 147 25.71 -9.72 -1.09
C PRO A 147 25.70 -10.44 0.27
N ARG A 148 26.80 -11.14 0.60
CA ARG A 148 26.97 -11.85 1.88
C ARG A 148 27.60 -11.00 2.97
N GLY A 149 28.20 -9.87 2.59
CA GLY A 149 28.85 -8.94 3.51
C GLY A 149 29.08 -7.56 2.89
N TRP A 150 29.48 -6.61 3.73
CA TRP A 150 29.67 -5.21 3.34
C TRP A 150 30.77 -5.01 2.29
N SER A 151 31.80 -5.88 2.28
CA SER A 151 32.90 -5.84 1.32
C SER A 151 32.48 -6.21 -0.12
N GLU A 152 31.33 -6.86 -0.29
CA GLU A 152 30.80 -7.24 -1.61
C GLU A 152 29.90 -6.16 -2.22
N LEU A 153 29.65 -5.05 -1.51
CA LEU A 153 28.80 -3.97 -1.99
C LEU A 153 29.53 -3.14 -3.05
N ARG A 154 29.06 -3.22 -4.30
CA ARG A 154 29.67 -2.54 -5.44
C ARG A 154 28.80 -1.42 -6.03
N PHE A 155 28.30 -0.51 -5.19
CA PHE A 155 27.40 0.56 -5.63
C PHE A 155 27.93 1.41 -6.80
N GLY A 156 29.25 1.52 -6.97
CA GLY A 156 29.85 2.20 -8.12
C GLY A 156 29.51 1.57 -9.47
N GLU A 157 29.22 0.26 -9.52
CA GLU A 157 28.84 -0.45 -10.74
C GLU A 157 27.43 -0.10 -11.23
N LEU A 158 26.58 0.49 -10.38
CA LEU A 158 25.22 0.89 -10.76
C LEU A 158 25.19 1.92 -11.89
N TYR A 159 26.16 2.83 -11.93
CA TYR A 159 26.23 3.85 -12.98
C TYR A 159 26.64 3.28 -14.34
N GLY A 160 27.24 2.09 -14.36
CA GLY A 160 27.72 1.44 -15.58
C GLY A 160 26.67 0.61 -16.32
N THR A 161 25.46 0.46 -15.78
CA THR A 161 24.41 -0.43 -16.34
C THR A 161 23.05 0.25 -16.42
N GLY A 162 22.24 -0.11 -17.42
CA GLY A 162 20.87 0.40 -17.56
C GLY A 162 19.99 0.07 -16.35
N ASP A 163 20.06 -1.17 -15.87
CA ASP A 163 19.32 -1.60 -14.67
C ASP A 163 19.74 -0.85 -13.41
N GLY A 164 21.03 -0.54 -13.28
CA GLY A 164 21.56 0.22 -12.17
C GLY A 164 21.11 1.69 -12.18
N VAL A 165 21.04 2.33 -13.35
CA VAL A 165 20.46 3.68 -13.50
C VAL A 165 18.99 3.71 -13.10
N LEU A 166 18.20 2.71 -13.51
CA LEU A 166 16.80 2.59 -13.09
C LEU A 166 16.67 2.36 -11.58
N ALA A 167 17.59 1.60 -10.98
CA ALA A 167 17.60 1.36 -9.53
C ALA A 167 17.91 2.64 -8.74
N LEU A 168 18.85 3.45 -9.21
CA LEU A 168 19.12 4.77 -8.67
C LEU A 168 17.91 5.70 -8.80
N LEU A 169 17.21 5.65 -9.94
CA LEU A 169 16.01 6.45 -10.15
C LEU A 169 14.90 6.10 -9.15
N GLU A 170 14.70 4.81 -8.86
CA GLU A 170 13.76 4.32 -7.85
C GLU A 170 14.12 4.78 -6.43
N ILE A 171 15.41 4.68 -6.04
CA ILE A 171 15.90 5.18 -4.75
C ILE A 171 15.57 6.68 -4.61
N ASN A 172 15.94 7.48 -5.61
CA ASN A 172 15.70 8.92 -5.59
C ASN A 172 14.21 9.26 -5.53
N ALA A 173 13.39 8.54 -6.30
CA ALA A 173 11.95 8.74 -6.31
C ALA A 173 11.32 8.44 -4.95
N PHE A 174 11.68 7.34 -4.27
CA PHE A 174 11.19 7.07 -2.92
C PHE A 174 11.71 8.07 -1.89
N ALA A 175 12.97 8.52 -1.99
CA ALA A 175 13.52 9.55 -1.11
C ALA A 175 12.74 10.87 -1.26
N VAL A 176 12.48 11.31 -2.49
CA VAL A 176 11.67 12.50 -2.77
C VAL A 176 10.23 12.31 -2.27
N ALA A 177 9.62 11.14 -2.50
CA ALA A 177 8.28 10.85 -1.99
C ALA A 177 8.22 10.90 -0.46
N TRP A 178 9.23 10.39 0.23
CA TRP A 178 9.35 10.44 1.68
C TRP A 178 9.45 11.89 2.19
N LEU A 179 10.32 12.71 1.57
CA LEU A 179 10.46 14.13 1.92
C LEU A 179 9.16 14.90 1.66
N LEU A 180 8.52 14.68 0.51
CA LEU A 180 7.25 15.32 0.17
C LEU A 180 6.14 14.93 1.15
N ALA A 181 6.07 13.65 1.55
CA ALA A 181 5.09 13.16 2.52
C ALA A 181 5.28 13.76 3.93
N ARG A 182 6.47 14.26 4.27
CA ARG A 182 6.72 15.00 5.51
C ARG A 182 6.59 16.53 5.34
N SER A 183 6.50 17.01 4.11
CA SER A 183 6.38 18.43 3.79
C SER A 183 4.92 18.90 3.77
N ARG A 184 4.71 20.22 3.72
CA ARG A 184 3.39 20.84 3.49
C ARG A 184 3.02 20.98 2.00
N ARG A 185 3.71 20.31 1.07
CA ARG A 185 3.55 20.47 -0.39
C ARG A 185 3.02 19.20 -1.09
N PRO A 186 1.75 18.81 -0.88
CA PRO A 186 1.19 17.59 -1.46
C PRO A 186 1.03 17.65 -2.99
N GLY A 187 1.05 18.85 -3.59
CA GLY A 187 0.85 19.05 -5.04
C GLY A 187 1.82 18.27 -5.92
N PHE A 188 3.06 18.05 -5.45
CA PHE A 188 4.10 17.34 -6.20
C PHE A 188 4.20 15.85 -5.88
N ALA A 189 3.39 15.31 -4.97
CA ALA A 189 3.50 13.91 -4.52
C ALA A 189 3.24 12.89 -5.65
N ALA A 190 2.59 13.29 -6.75
CA ALA A 190 2.37 12.43 -7.91
C ALA A 190 3.66 12.15 -8.70
N LEU A 191 4.58 13.12 -8.72
CA LEU A 191 5.76 13.09 -9.59
C LEU A 191 6.72 11.93 -9.25
N PRO A 192 7.16 11.72 -7.99
CA PRO A 192 8.02 10.59 -7.69
C PRO A 192 7.33 9.24 -7.94
N LEU A 193 6.02 9.15 -7.74
CA LEU A 193 5.28 7.91 -8.04
C LEU A 193 5.24 7.63 -9.54
N ALA A 194 5.04 8.66 -10.37
CA ALA A 194 5.09 8.52 -11.82
C ALA A 194 6.49 8.05 -12.28
N VAL A 195 7.55 8.63 -11.71
CA VAL A 195 8.93 8.21 -11.97
C VAL A 195 9.14 6.73 -11.62
N LEU A 196 8.65 6.27 -10.47
CA LEU A 196 8.72 4.85 -10.07
C LEU A 196 8.03 3.93 -11.07
N VAL A 197 6.80 4.28 -11.49
CA VAL A 197 6.06 3.44 -12.44
C VAL A 197 6.77 3.40 -13.80
N VAL A 198 7.31 4.53 -14.27
CA VAL A 198 8.07 4.56 -15.52
C VAL A 198 9.36 3.74 -15.41
N ALA A 199 10.11 3.88 -14.31
CA ALA A 199 11.34 3.13 -14.08
C ALA A 199 11.09 1.61 -14.12
N GLU A 200 10.07 1.15 -13.40
CA GLU A 200 9.67 -0.26 -13.37
C GLU A 200 9.12 -0.74 -14.71
N ALA A 201 8.39 0.11 -15.44
CA ALA A 201 7.88 -0.21 -16.76
C ALA A 201 9.01 -0.46 -17.77
N VAL A 202 10.03 0.39 -17.77
CA VAL A 202 11.21 0.25 -18.62
C VAL A 202 12.03 -0.98 -18.21
N ARG A 203 12.21 -1.21 -16.90
CA ARG A 203 12.97 -2.36 -16.39
C ARG A 203 12.35 -3.71 -16.76
N ALA A 204 11.02 -3.80 -16.74
CA ALA A 204 10.32 -5.08 -16.89
C ALA A 204 10.40 -5.71 -18.31
N HIS A 205 10.91 -5.00 -19.31
CA HIS A 205 10.93 -5.45 -20.70
C HIS A 205 12.22 -5.08 -21.45
N PRO A 206 13.34 -5.76 -21.16
CA PRO A 206 14.56 -5.70 -21.98
C PRO A 206 14.45 -6.53 -23.28
N GLU A 207 13.23 -6.95 -23.67
CA GLU A 207 12.99 -7.83 -24.82
C GLU A 207 13.40 -7.16 -26.14
N ILE A 208 14.07 -7.90 -27.02
CA ILE A 208 14.70 -7.35 -28.23
C ILE A 208 13.65 -6.94 -29.27
N GLU A 209 12.57 -7.70 -29.40
CA GLU A 209 11.61 -7.54 -30.51
C GLU A 209 10.75 -6.27 -30.38
N THR A 210 10.13 -6.04 -29.21
CA THR A 210 9.12 -4.98 -29.05
C THR A 210 9.13 -4.32 -27.64
N PRO A 211 10.29 -3.81 -27.17
CA PRO A 211 10.46 -3.34 -25.79
C PRO A 211 9.54 -2.17 -25.40
N LEU A 212 9.23 -1.28 -26.35
CA LEU A 212 8.35 -0.14 -26.12
C LEU A 212 6.91 -0.58 -25.80
N ILE A 213 6.41 -1.61 -26.49
CA ILE A 213 5.06 -2.14 -26.27
C ILE A 213 5.00 -2.82 -24.91
N GLY A 214 6.01 -3.63 -24.57
CA GLY A 214 6.11 -4.25 -23.25
C GLY A 214 6.13 -3.22 -22.13
N SER A 215 6.96 -2.18 -22.27
CA SER A 215 7.03 -1.08 -21.31
C SER A 215 5.70 -0.34 -21.18
N ALA A 216 5.02 -0.03 -22.29
CA ALA A 216 3.71 0.64 -22.27
C ALA A 216 2.64 -0.22 -21.58
N LEU A 217 2.61 -1.53 -21.86
CA LEU A 217 1.69 -2.47 -21.20
C LEU A 217 1.95 -2.55 -19.70
N THR A 218 3.22 -2.63 -19.29
CA THR A 218 3.60 -2.65 -17.86
C THR A 218 3.26 -1.34 -17.17
N LEU A 219 3.52 -0.19 -17.81
CA LEU A 219 3.18 1.13 -17.29
C LEU A 219 1.68 1.20 -16.94
N VAL A 220 0.82 0.81 -17.88
CA VAL A 220 -0.63 0.80 -17.68
C VAL A 220 -1.03 -0.24 -16.63
N HIS A 221 -0.52 -1.47 -16.72
CA HIS A 221 -0.86 -2.55 -15.80
C HIS A 221 -0.49 -2.21 -14.35
N LEU A 222 0.74 -1.73 -14.13
CA LEU A 222 1.26 -1.35 -12.82
C LEU A 222 0.50 -0.14 -12.26
N THR A 223 0.26 0.89 -13.06
CA THR A 223 -0.52 2.06 -12.64
C THR A 223 -1.93 1.65 -12.22
N CYS A 224 -2.63 0.88 -13.05
CA CYS A 224 -3.99 0.45 -12.75
C CYS A 224 -4.04 -0.47 -11.53
N GLY A 225 -3.09 -1.41 -11.40
CA GLY A 225 -2.97 -2.28 -10.25
C GLY A 225 -2.72 -1.50 -8.94
N ALA A 226 -1.80 -0.53 -8.98
CA ALA A 226 -1.46 0.30 -7.82
C ALA A 226 -2.64 1.18 -7.38
N LEU A 227 -3.33 1.81 -8.32
CA LEU A 227 -4.53 2.61 -8.04
C LEU A 227 -5.67 1.73 -7.52
N TRP A 228 -5.85 0.54 -8.08
CA TRP A 228 -6.92 -0.36 -7.67
C TRP A 228 -6.72 -0.87 -6.23
N ALA A 229 -5.56 -1.46 -5.95
CA ALA A 229 -5.23 -2.00 -4.63
C ALA A 229 -5.10 -0.90 -3.56
N GLY A 230 -4.33 0.13 -3.86
CA GLY A 230 -4.14 1.29 -2.99
C GLY A 230 -5.42 2.05 -2.71
N GLY A 231 -6.21 2.28 -3.77
CA GLY A 231 -7.48 2.99 -3.67
C GLY A 231 -8.47 2.26 -2.79
N LEU A 232 -8.59 0.93 -2.88
CA LEU A 232 -9.49 0.17 -2.01
C LEU A 232 -9.09 0.32 -0.54
N LEU A 233 -7.80 0.13 -0.25
CA LEU A 233 -7.27 0.27 1.10
C LEU A 233 -7.61 1.66 1.67
N GLN A 234 -7.35 2.71 0.89
CA GLN A 234 -7.61 4.07 1.35
C GLN A 234 -9.10 4.39 1.47
N VAL A 235 -9.94 3.93 0.55
CA VAL A 235 -11.41 4.06 0.66
C VAL A 235 -11.88 3.43 1.96
N LEU A 236 -11.48 2.19 2.27
CA LEU A 236 -11.90 1.53 3.52
C LEU A 236 -11.43 2.29 4.76
N ARG A 237 -10.25 2.90 4.73
CA ARG A 237 -9.76 3.75 5.84
C ARG A 237 -10.60 5.01 6.01
N VAL A 238 -10.95 5.68 4.90
CA VAL A 238 -11.84 6.85 4.91
C VAL A 238 -13.23 6.46 5.42
N LEU A 239 -13.80 5.36 4.92
CA LEU A 239 -15.10 4.87 5.35
C LEU A 239 -15.15 4.57 6.86
N ARG A 240 -14.09 3.95 7.42
CA ARG A 240 -14.02 3.72 8.88
C ARG A 240 -14.00 5.02 9.68
N LEU A 241 -13.26 6.02 9.21
CA LEU A 241 -13.21 7.33 9.87
C LEU A 241 -14.59 8.03 9.81
N TRP A 242 -15.22 8.01 8.63
CA TRP A 242 -16.50 8.64 8.36
C TRP A 242 -17.66 7.96 9.09
N GLN A 243 -17.60 6.64 9.30
CA GLN A 243 -18.56 5.93 10.14
C GLN A 243 -18.59 6.46 11.57
N GLY A 244 -17.42 6.76 12.16
CA GLY A 244 -17.34 7.34 13.51
C GLY A 244 -17.97 8.74 13.61
N HIS A 245 -18.24 9.39 12.48
CA HIS A 245 -18.83 10.73 12.39
C HIS A 245 -20.24 10.71 11.78
N GLY A 246 -20.85 9.53 11.60
CA GLY A 246 -22.21 9.42 11.03
C GLY A 246 -22.33 9.70 9.52
N LEU A 247 -21.22 9.80 8.79
CA LEU A 247 -21.18 10.20 7.37
C LEU A 247 -21.44 9.02 6.41
N ARG A 248 -22.53 8.29 6.64
CA ARG A 248 -22.84 7.02 5.95
C ARG A 248 -23.17 7.23 4.47
N GLU A 249 -23.92 8.27 4.14
CA GLU A 249 -24.31 8.60 2.76
C GLU A 249 -23.11 9.05 1.92
N GLN A 250 -22.27 9.91 2.47
CA GLN A 250 -21.02 10.35 1.83
C GLN A 250 -20.09 9.16 1.63
N GLY A 251 -20.01 8.26 2.60
CA GLY A 251 -19.26 7.01 2.48
C GLY A 251 -19.77 6.13 1.34
N ALA A 252 -21.08 5.93 1.22
CA ALA A 252 -21.67 5.18 0.13
C ALA A 252 -21.38 5.83 -1.24
N ALA A 253 -21.46 7.16 -1.33
CA ALA A 253 -21.13 7.90 -2.55
C ALA A 253 -19.64 7.77 -2.95
N LEU A 254 -18.72 7.85 -1.99
CA LEU A 254 -17.29 7.63 -2.22
C LEU A 254 -17.04 6.20 -2.71
N LEU A 255 -17.62 5.21 -2.03
CA LEU A 255 -17.51 3.80 -2.42
C LEU A 255 -18.05 3.57 -3.83
N ALA A 256 -19.21 4.12 -4.17
CA ALA A 256 -19.79 3.99 -5.51
C ALA A 256 -18.90 4.64 -6.60
N ARG A 257 -18.27 5.77 -6.30
CA ARG A 257 -17.33 6.43 -7.21
C ARG A 257 -16.08 5.58 -7.43
N TYR A 258 -15.46 5.09 -6.35
CA TYR A 258 -14.34 4.16 -6.45
C TYR A 258 -14.72 2.88 -7.19
N ALA A 259 -15.89 2.31 -6.87
CA ALA A 259 -16.38 1.06 -7.43
C ALA A 259 -16.58 1.11 -8.96
N ARG A 260 -16.93 2.27 -9.51
CA ARG A 260 -16.98 2.53 -10.97
C ARG A 260 -15.59 2.62 -11.57
N ALA A 261 -14.69 3.37 -10.94
CA ALA A 261 -13.32 3.47 -11.41
C ALA A 261 -12.60 2.11 -11.36
N ALA A 262 -12.78 1.35 -10.29
CA ALA A 262 -12.23 0.01 -10.11
C ALA A 262 -12.66 -0.96 -11.22
N ALA A 263 -13.87 -0.82 -11.78
CA ALA A 263 -14.30 -1.64 -12.91
C ALA A 263 -13.45 -1.38 -14.17
N TRP A 264 -13.15 -0.10 -14.45
CA TRP A 264 -12.25 0.28 -15.53
C TRP A 264 -10.80 -0.14 -15.26
N LEU A 265 -10.31 0.02 -14.03
CA LEU A 265 -8.97 -0.43 -13.65
C LEU A 265 -8.83 -1.94 -13.80
N PHE A 266 -9.84 -2.72 -13.37
CA PHE A 266 -9.89 -4.17 -13.55
C PHE A 266 -9.86 -4.57 -15.03
N ALA A 267 -10.68 -3.90 -15.86
CA ALA A 267 -10.69 -4.14 -17.30
C ALA A 267 -9.30 -3.86 -17.92
N ALA A 268 -8.69 -2.72 -17.59
CA ALA A 268 -7.36 -2.35 -18.08
C ALA A 268 -6.27 -3.34 -17.64
N VAL A 269 -6.26 -3.77 -16.37
CA VAL A 269 -5.34 -4.79 -15.84
C VAL A 269 -5.53 -6.13 -16.55
N THR A 270 -6.78 -6.52 -16.82
CA THR A 270 -7.10 -7.77 -17.52
C THR A 270 -6.60 -7.72 -18.95
N VAL A 271 -6.93 -6.66 -19.70
CA VAL A 271 -6.50 -6.51 -21.10
C VAL A 271 -4.97 -6.47 -21.21
N THR A 272 -4.32 -5.61 -20.43
CA THR A 272 -2.85 -5.50 -20.44
C THR A 272 -2.16 -6.79 -20.01
N GLY A 273 -2.72 -7.51 -19.02
CA GLY A 273 -2.22 -8.80 -18.57
C GLY A 273 -2.35 -9.89 -19.63
N THR A 274 -3.50 -9.98 -20.31
CA THR A 274 -3.73 -10.92 -21.41
C THR A 274 -2.80 -10.64 -22.58
N VAL A 275 -2.70 -9.38 -23.03
CA VAL A 275 -1.79 -9.01 -24.12
C VAL A 275 -0.34 -9.30 -23.73
N SER A 276 0.08 -8.97 -22.51
CA SER A 276 1.44 -9.28 -22.02
C SER A 276 1.71 -10.78 -21.97
N THR A 277 0.70 -11.59 -21.64
CA THR A 277 0.81 -13.06 -21.61
C THR A 277 0.97 -13.62 -23.01
N LEU A 278 0.11 -13.25 -23.95
CA LEU A 278 0.19 -13.68 -25.35
C LEU A 278 1.48 -13.22 -26.03
N ARG A 279 2.03 -12.07 -25.61
CA ARG A 279 3.35 -11.61 -26.05
C ARG A 279 4.50 -12.40 -25.43
N ARG A 280 4.36 -13.00 -24.25
CA ARG A 280 5.43 -13.80 -23.64
C ARG A 280 5.34 -15.29 -24.00
N MET A 281 4.12 -15.78 -24.17
CA MET A 281 3.79 -17.17 -24.48
C MET A 281 2.95 -17.21 -25.76
N PRO A 282 3.52 -17.64 -26.90
CA PRO A 282 2.79 -17.77 -28.15
C PRO A 282 1.51 -18.61 -28.00
N PRO A 283 0.41 -18.31 -28.72
CA PRO A 283 -0.88 -18.98 -28.53
C PRO A 283 -0.85 -20.50 -28.76
N ASP A 284 0.06 -20.97 -29.60
CA ASP A 284 0.29 -22.37 -29.94
C ASP A 284 0.95 -23.14 -28.78
N THR A 285 1.74 -22.47 -27.94
CA THR A 285 2.46 -23.09 -26.80
C THR A 285 1.92 -22.66 -25.44
N VAL A 286 0.99 -21.71 -25.38
CA VAL A 286 0.53 -21.09 -24.13
C VAL A 286 -0.01 -22.10 -23.12
N LEU A 287 -0.79 -23.09 -23.55
CA LEU A 287 -1.39 -24.07 -22.65
C LEU A 287 -0.33 -24.99 -22.04
N GLU A 288 0.64 -25.41 -22.84
CA GLU A 288 1.77 -26.20 -22.38
C GLU A 288 2.63 -25.38 -21.41
N GLN A 289 3.06 -24.19 -21.82
CA GLN A 289 3.92 -23.31 -21.00
C GLN A 289 3.26 -22.91 -19.69
N LEU A 290 1.94 -22.71 -19.66
CA LEU A 290 1.19 -22.44 -18.42
C LEU A 290 1.29 -23.60 -17.41
N ALA A 291 1.36 -24.84 -17.87
CA ALA A 291 1.39 -26.03 -17.02
C ALA A 291 2.82 -26.51 -16.69
N THR A 292 3.76 -26.33 -17.61
CA THR A 292 5.11 -26.93 -17.54
C THR A 292 6.17 -25.98 -17.01
N THR A 293 5.95 -24.66 -17.06
CA THR A 293 6.92 -23.66 -16.57
C THR A 293 6.54 -23.07 -15.22
N GLY A 294 7.53 -22.68 -14.42
CA GLY A 294 7.29 -22.03 -13.13
C GLY A 294 6.67 -20.65 -13.28
N TYR A 295 7.02 -19.91 -14.33
CA TYR A 295 6.35 -18.66 -14.69
C TYR A 295 4.87 -18.90 -15.00
N GLY A 296 4.56 -19.92 -15.80
CA GLY A 296 3.20 -20.29 -16.18
C GLY A 296 2.32 -20.67 -15.00
N ARG A 297 2.81 -21.55 -14.13
CA ARG A 297 2.10 -21.95 -12.90
C ARG A 297 1.85 -20.76 -11.97
N THR A 298 2.82 -19.86 -11.84
CA THR A 298 2.68 -18.64 -11.03
C THR A 298 1.67 -17.66 -11.65
N LEU A 299 1.63 -17.58 -12.98
CA LEU A 299 0.64 -16.78 -13.70
C LEU A 299 -0.78 -17.33 -13.51
N LEU A 300 -0.96 -18.66 -13.58
CA LEU A 300 -2.24 -19.30 -13.26
C LEU A 300 -2.70 -18.99 -11.82
N ALA A 301 -1.78 -19.07 -10.86
CA ALA A 301 -2.08 -18.68 -9.47
C ALA A 301 -2.52 -17.21 -9.37
N LYS A 302 -1.85 -16.29 -10.09
CA LYS A 302 -2.26 -14.87 -10.17
C LYS A 302 -3.67 -14.72 -10.76
N LEU A 303 -4.00 -15.45 -11.83
CA LEU A 303 -5.32 -15.41 -12.46
C LEU A 303 -6.42 -15.95 -11.53
N LEU A 304 -6.17 -17.05 -10.82
CA LEU A 304 -7.11 -17.59 -9.84
C LEU A 304 -7.37 -16.59 -8.71
N LEU A 305 -6.32 -15.96 -8.19
CA LEU A 305 -6.46 -14.90 -7.17
C LEU A 305 -7.27 -13.71 -7.69
N LEU A 306 -7.05 -13.31 -8.94
CA LEU A 306 -7.80 -12.23 -9.58
C LEU A 306 -9.29 -12.58 -9.71
N ALA A 307 -9.61 -13.84 -10.04
CA ALA A 307 -10.99 -14.35 -10.07
C ALA A 307 -11.63 -14.33 -8.67
N VAL A 308 -10.89 -14.73 -7.63
CA VAL A 308 -11.35 -14.64 -6.23
C VAL A 308 -11.65 -13.19 -5.84
N VAL A 309 -10.76 -12.24 -6.18
CA VAL A 309 -10.98 -10.80 -5.93
C VAL A 309 -12.26 -10.32 -6.63
N ALA A 310 -12.45 -10.66 -7.91
CA ALA A 310 -13.65 -10.29 -8.66
C ALA A 310 -14.93 -10.87 -8.03
N ALA A 311 -14.91 -12.14 -7.61
CA ALA A 311 -16.04 -12.77 -6.93
C ALA A 311 -16.36 -12.11 -5.58
N LEU A 312 -15.34 -11.76 -4.79
CA LEU A 312 -15.50 -11.02 -3.52
C LEU A 312 -16.12 -9.65 -3.76
N ALA A 313 -15.61 -8.90 -4.75
CA ALA A 313 -16.12 -7.58 -5.10
C ALA A 313 -17.59 -7.65 -5.55
N LEU A 314 -17.95 -8.63 -6.40
CA LEU A 314 -19.34 -8.84 -6.84
C LEU A 314 -20.26 -9.22 -5.67
N ARG A 315 -19.80 -10.10 -4.78
CA ARG A 315 -20.57 -10.52 -3.60
C ARG A 315 -20.78 -9.36 -2.63
N ALA A 316 -19.76 -8.53 -2.41
CA ALA A 316 -19.85 -7.33 -1.58
C ALA A 316 -20.89 -6.36 -2.14
N ARG A 317 -20.88 -6.12 -3.46
CA ARG A 317 -21.84 -5.24 -4.14
C ARG A 317 -23.27 -5.76 -4.07
N ARG A 318 -23.48 -7.06 -4.35
CA ARG A 318 -24.82 -7.69 -4.23
C ARG A 318 -25.37 -7.58 -2.81
N ARG A 319 -24.53 -7.78 -1.79
CA ARG A 319 -24.93 -7.59 -0.39
C ARG A 319 -25.22 -6.14 -0.01
N ALA A 320 -24.41 -5.20 -0.49
CA ALA A 320 -24.64 -3.78 -0.23
C ALA A 320 -25.99 -3.32 -0.79
N VAL A 321 -26.36 -3.77 -1.99
CA VAL A 321 -27.68 -3.51 -2.60
C VAL A 321 -28.79 -4.18 -1.79
N ALA A 322 -28.62 -5.45 -1.42
CA ALA A 322 -29.66 -6.21 -0.71
C ALA A 322 -29.91 -5.74 0.73
N ALA A 323 -28.86 -5.29 1.44
CA ALA A 323 -28.94 -4.96 2.86
C ALA A 323 -29.29 -3.50 3.15
N GLY A 324 -29.14 -2.58 2.19
CA GLY A 324 -29.28 -1.15 2.42
C GLY A 324 -28.31 -0.56 3.47
N ASP A 325 -27.36 -1.37 3.96
CA ASP A 325 -26.44 -1.04 5.05
C ASP A 325 -24.99 -0.93 4.51
N PRO A 326 -24.42 0.29 4.44
CA PRO A 326 -23.01 0.51 4.11
C PRO A 326 -22.01 -0.23 5.04
N GLY A 327 -22.42 -0.57 6.27
CA GLY A 327 -21.64 -1.33 7.24
C GLY A 327 -21.34 -2.78 6.81
N ALA A 328 -22.20 -3.37 5.97
CA ALA A 328 -22.01 -4.72 5.44
C ALA A 328 -20.79 -4.86 4.50
N VAL A 329 -20.17 -3.74 4.10
CA VAL A 329 -19.05 -3.70 3.14
C VAL A 329 -17.68 -3.93 3.81
N PHE A 330 -17.54 -3.73 5.12
CA PHE A 330 -16.22 -3.72 5.76
C PHE A 330 -15.55 -5.10 5.85
N ALA A 331 -16.30 -6.13 6.24
CA ALA A 331 -15.76 -7.49 6.31
C ALA A 331 -15.31 -8.01 4.92
N PRO A 332 -16.15 -7.96 3.86
CA PRO A 332 -15.71 -8.40 2.54
C PRO A 332 -14.64 -7.48 1.94
N GLY A 333 -14.69 -6.16 2.18
CA GLY A 333 -13.64 -5.25 1.70
C GLY A 333 -12.27 -5.52 2.31
N ARG A 334 -12.19 -5.97 3.57
CA ARG A 334 -10.91 -6.39 4.17
C ARG A 334 -10.35 -7.65 3.52
N ALA A 335 -11.22 -8.61 3.19
CA ALA A 335 -10.82 -9.81 2.45
C ALA A 335 -10.35 -9.44 1.03
N GLU A 336 -11.02 -8.48 0.38
CA GLU A 336 -10.62 -7.98 -0.95
C GLU A 336 -9.24 -7.29 -0.91
N VAL A 337 -8.97 -6.43 0.09
CA VAL A 337 -7.63 -5.84 0.29
C VAL A 337 -6.57 -6.91 0.56
N ALA A 338 -6.91 -7.93 1.35
CA ALA A 338 -6.00 -9.04 1.62
C ALA A 338 -5.62 -9.79 0.34
N SER A 339 -6.63 -10.15 -0.45
CA SER A 339 -6.44 -10.82 -1.73
C SER A 339 -5.68 -9.94 -2.74
N LEU A 340 -5.94 -8.64 -2.78
CA LEU A 340 -5.17 -7.71 -3.63
C LEU A 340 -3.70 -7.59 -3.18
N GLY A 341 -3.44 -7.58 -1.87
CA GLY A 341 -2.08 -7.66 -1.34
C GLY A 341 -1.35 -8.94 -1.78
N LEU A 342 -2.07 -10.07 -1.80
CA LEU A 342 -1.54 -11.33 -2.31
C LEU A 342 -1.29 -11.29 -3.82
N VAL A 343 -2.19 -10.69 -4.61
CA VAL A 343 -1.97 -10.46 -6.06
C VAL A 343 -0.73 -9.61 -6.31
N VAL A 344 -0.47 -8.59 -5.49
CA VAL A 344 0.75 -7.78 -5.57
C VAL A 344 1.99 -8.62 -5.25
N ALA A 345 1.96 -9.45 -4.21
CA ALA A 345 3.07 -10.34 -3.85
C ALA A 345 3.36 -11.38 -4.96
N VAL A 346 2.32 -12.00 -5.53
CA VAL A 346 2.47 -12.94 -6.66
C VAL A 346 2.96 -12.20 -7.91
N SER A 347 2.52 -10.96 -8.14
CA SER A 347 3.03 -10.14 -9.25
C SER A 347 4.51 -9.80 -9.07
N ALA A 348 4.95 -9.47 -7.86
CA ALA A 348 6.36 -9.27 -7.54
C ALA A 348 7.17 -10.55 -7.76
N LEU A 349 6.66 -11.70 -7.33
CA LEU A 349 7.28 -13.00 -7.56
C LEU A 349 7.48 -13.28 -9.06
N LEU A 350 6.48 -13.02 -9.90
CA LEU A 350 6.59 -13.21 -11.36
C LEU A 350 7.76 -12.44 -11.97
N THR A 351 8.14 -11.29 -11.42
CA THR A 351 9.29 -10.52 -11.90
C THR A 351 10.64 -11.11 -11.51
N ALA A 352 10.67 -12.05 -10.56
CA ALA A 352 11.86 -12.71 -10.07
C ALA A 352 12.05 -14.12 -10.64
N LEU A 353 11.06 -14.63 -11.39
CA LEU A 353 11.10 -15.92 -12.05
C LEU A 353 11.67 -15.81 -13.47
N PRO A 354 12.31 -16.88 -13.98
CA PRO A 354 12.75 -16.92 -15.37
C PRO A 354 11.55 -16.79 -16.31
N VAL A 355 11.72 -16.02 -17.39
CA VAL A 355 10.72 -15.90 -18.45
C VAL A 355 10.78 -17.17 -19.31
N PRO A 356 9.63 -17.72 -19.78
CA PRO A 356 9.62 -18.87 -20.67
C PRO A 356 10.44 -18.61 -21.93
N ILE A 357 11.22 -19.61 -22.35
CA ILE A 357 12.01 -19.56 -23.58
C ILE A 357 11.08 -19.86 -24.76
N ARG A 358 11.13 -19.03 -25.80
CA ARG A 358 10.55 -19.34 -27.10
C ARG A 358 11.54 -20.25 -27.84
N TRP A 359 11.13 -21.47 -28.13
CA TRP A 359 11.85 -22.36 -29.03
C TRP A 359 11.43 -22.06 -30.47
#